data_AF-A0A7Y5VLV7-F1
#
_entry.id   AF-A0A7Y5VLV7-F1
#
_cell.length_a   1.000
_cell.length_b   1.000
_cell.length_c   1.000
_cell.angle_alpha   90.00
_cell.angle_beta   90.00
_cell.angle_gamma   90.00
#
_symmetry.space_group_name_H-M   'P 1'
#
loop_
_entity.id
_entity.type
_entity.pdbx_description
1 polymer ?
#
loop_
_entity_poly.entity_id
_entity_poly.type
_entity_poly.pdbx_seq_one_letter_code
_entity_poly.pdbx_strand_id
1 'polypeptide(L)'
;EKGGADMIKRFMNDDVLTRVQGLKPLADEAGLTMAQLAVAWVLQNPNVAAALVGASRPEQVAENVKAAGVKLEPELMKKIDDVLGDIVERDPGKTVETAPQQRVA
;
A
#
# COMPACT_ATOMS: atom_id res chain seq x y z
N GLU A 1 -3.03 -5.12 23.80
CA GLU A 1 -2.21 -5.66 22.70
C GLU A 1 -1.83 -4.55 21.72
N LYS A 2 -0.59 -4.48 21.24
CA LYS A 2 -0.08 -3.40 20.35
C LYS A 2 0.39 -3.92 18.98
N GLY A 3 -0.06 -5.10 18.56
CA GLY A 3 0.44 -5.78 17.36
C GLY A 3 0.44 -4.91 16.10
N GLY A 4 -0.62 -4.13 15.86
CA GLY A 4 -0.68 -3.21 14.72
C GLY A 4 0.35 -2.07 14.79
N ALA A 5 0.50 -1.45 15.96
CA ALA A 5 1.49 -0.39 16.15
C ALA A 5 2.93 -0.92 16.00
N ASP A 6 3.19 -2.12 16.53
CA ASP A 6 4.50 -2.76 16.42
C ASP A 6 4.82 -3.17 14.96
N MET A 7 3.81 -3.64 14.21
CA MET A 7 3.96 -3.93 12.79
C MET A 7 4.26 -2.68 11.95
N ILE A 8 3.65 -1.54 12.27
CA ILE A 8 3.85 -0.28 11.53
C ILE A 8 5.23 0.35 11.81
N LYS A 9 5.81 0.16 13.00
CA LYS A 9 7.12 0.74 13.38
C LYS A 9 8.23 0.48 12.36
N ARG A 10 8.25 -0.68 11.69
CA ARG A 10 9.27 -1.00 10.67
C ARG A 10 9.26 -0.03 9.48
N PHE A 11 8.12 0.59 9.20
CA PHE A 11 7.94 1.56 8.12
C PHE A 11 8.15 3.02 8.58
N MET A 12 8.27 3.27 9.90
CA MET A 12 8.42 4.63 10.45
C MET A 12 9.90 5.03 10.52
N ASN A 13 10.58 5.02 9.37
CA ASN A 13 11.95 5.49 9.23
C ASN A 13 12.08 6.52 8.11
N ASP A 14 13.13 7.33 8.14
CA ASP A 14 13.26 8.50 7.27
C ASP A 14 13.34 8.15 5.78
N ASP A 15 13.95 7.02 5.41
CA ASP A 15 14.04 6.60 4.00
C ASP A 15 12.64 6.23 3.45
N VAL A 16 11.89 5.40 4.18
CA VAL A 16 10.49 5.07 3.82
C VAL A 16 9.66 6.35 3.71
N LEU A 17 9.70 7.19 4.73
CA LEU A 17 8.86 8.39 4.80
C LEU A 17 9.22 9.39 3.69
N THR A 18 10.50 9.56 3.38
CA THR A 18 10.96 10.43 2.28
C THR A 18 10.43 9.96 0.93
N ARG A 19 10.52 8.65 0.65
CA ARG A 19 9.99 8.09 -0.61
C ARG A 19 8.48 8.15 -0.70
N VAL A 20 7.78 7.88 0.41
CA VAL A 20 6.32 8.02 0.48
C VAL A 20 5.89 9.46 0.20
N GLN A 21 6.63 10.48 0.66
CA GLN A 21 6.33 11.88 0.31
C GLN A 21 6.47 12.14 -1.20
N GLY A 22 7.39 11.45 -1.88
CA GLY A 22 7.53 11.50 -3.33
C GLY A 22 6.31 10.99 -4.11
N LEU A 23 5.42 10.22 -3.47
CA LEU A 23 4.17 9.76 -4.08
C LEU A 23 3.05 10.81 -4.07
N LYS A 24 3.15 11.84 -3.22
CA LYS A 24 2.10 12.85 -3.07
C LYS A 24 1.79 13.59 -4.39
N PRO A 25 2.78 14.09 -5.15
CA PRO A 25 2.51 14.71 -6.44
C PRO A 25 1.87 13.76 -7.46
N LEU A 26 2.19 12.46 -7.37
CA LEU A 26 1.60 11.42 -8.24
C LEU A 26 0.13 11.17 -7.90
N ALA A 27 -0.22 11.21 -6.61
CA ALA A 27 -1.61 11.14 -6.17
C ALA A 27 -2.39 12.36 -6.68
N ASP A 28 -1.82 13.56 -6.55
CA ASP A 28 -2.42 14.80 -7.02
C ASP A 28 -2.61 14.81 -8.55
N GLU A 29 -1.63 14.31 -9.33
CA GLU A 29 -1.73 14.12 -10.79
C GLU A 29 -2.90 13.21 -11.18
N ALA A 30 -3.15 12.17 -10.38
CA ALA A 30 -4.27 11.23 -10.57
C ALA A 30 -5.61 11.75 -10.01
N GLY A 31 -5.63 12.91 -9.33
CA GLY A 31 -6.82 13.42 -8.65
C GLY A 31 -7.27 12.57 -7.46
N LEU A 32 -6.33 11.83 -6.84
CA LEU A 32 -6.58 10.91 -5.73
C LEU A 32 -5.94 11.42 -4.45
N THR A 33 -6.55 11.11 -3.31
CA THR A 33 -5.84 11.19 -2.03
C THR A 33 -4.77 10.09 -1.95
N MET A 34 -3.77 10.25 -1.09
CA MET A 34 -2.75 9.21 -0.84
C MET A 34 -3.36 7.85 -0.46
N ALA A 35 -4.42 7.85 0.35
CA ALA A 35 -5.11 6.63 0.73
C ALA A 35 -5.80 5.97 -0.47
N GLN A 36 -6.44 6.77 -1.33
CA GLN A 36 -7.06 6.26 -2.55
C GLN A 36 -6.03 5.74 -3.55
N LEU A 37 -4.90 6.43 -3.73
CA LEU A 37 -3.82 5.96 -4.58
C LEU A 37 -3.33 4.58 -4.13
N ALA A 38 -3.11 4.39 -2.82
CA ALA A 38 -2.68 3.11 -2.28
C ALA A 38 -3.71 1.99 -2.52
N VAL A 39 -5.00 2.27 -2.31
CA VAL A 39 -6.07 1.28 -2.55
C VAL A 39 -6.19 0.96 -4.04
N ALA A 40 -6.18 1.98 -4.91
CA ALA A 40 -6.23 1.78 -6.37
C ALA A 40 -5.04 0.97 -6.87
N TRP A 41 -3.83 1.24 -6.35
CA TRP A 41 -2.62 0.49 -6.68
C TRP A 41 -2.74 -1.00 -6.30
N VAL A 42 -3.26 -1.29 -5.11
CA VAL A 42 -3.52 -2.69 -4.68
C VAL A 42 -4.51 -3.38 -5.61
N LEU A 43 -5.58 -2.68 -6.00
CA LEU A 43 -6.62 -3.21 -6.88
C LEU A 43 -6.18 -3.34 -8.35
N GLN A 44 -5.05 -2.74 -8.73
CA GLN A 44 -4.47 -2.86 -10.07
C GLN A 44 -3.82 -4.25 -10.29
N ASN A 45 -3.49 -4.97 -9.21
CA ASN A 45 -2.84 -6.29 -9.30
C ASN A 45 -3.89 -7.39 -9.60
N PRO A 46 -3.80 -8.09 -10.75
CA PRO A 46 -4.78 -9.12 -11.12
C PRO A 46 -4.75 -10.36 -10.19
N ASN A 47 -3.69 -10.53 -9.39
CA ASN A 47 -3.61 -11.61 -8.41
C ASN A 47 -4.30 -11.27 -7.08
N VAL A 48 -4.77 -10.02 -6.91
CA VAL A 48 -5.48 -9.56 -5.72
C VAL A 48 -6.98 -9.64 -5.98
N ALA A 49 -7.68 -10.46 -5.21
CA ALA A 49 -9.13 -10.59 -5.32
C ALA A 49 -9.88 -9.40 -4.67
N ALA A 50 -9.36 -8.87 -3.56
CA ALA A 50 -9.96 -7.75 -2.84
C ALA A 50 -8.91 -7.00 -2.01
N ALA A 51 -9.12 -5.69 -1.84
CA ALA A 51 -8.37 -4.86 -0.91
C ALA A 51 -9.10 -4.79 0.44
N LEU A 52 -8.43 -5.22 1.52
CA LEU A 52 -8.95 -5.08 2.88
C LEU A 52 -8.62 -3.69 3.41
N VAL A 53 -9.64 -2.85 3.60
CA VAL A 53 -9.48 -1.48 4.10
C VAL A 53 -10.00 -1.34 5.53
N GLY A 54 -9.18 -0.74 6.39
CA GLY A 54 -9.58 -0.36 7.75
C GLY A 54 -10.21 1.04 7.77
N ALA A 55 -11.29 1.21 8.53
CA ALA A 55 -11.93 2.51 8.77
C ALA A 55 -12.34 2.58 10.24
N SER A 56 -11.93 3.64 10.94
CA SER A 56 -12.36 3.93 12.31
C SER A 56 -13.55 4.88 12.36
N ARG A 57 -13.91 5.50 11.23
CA ARG A 57 -15.07 6.37 11.07
C ARG A 57 -15.78 6.12 9.74
N PRO A 58 -17.12 6.27 9.65
CA PRO A 58 -17.88 5.98 8.44
C PRO A 58 -17.41 6.73 7.19
N GLU A 59 -16.96 7.98 7.34
CA GLU A 59 -16.54 8.82 6.21
C GLU A 59 -15.30 8.24 5.51
N GLN A 60 -14.45 7.49 6.23
CA GLN A 60 -13.30 6.82 5.64
C GLN A 60 -13.71 5.68 4.69
N VAL A 61 -14.84 5.01 4.96
CA VAL A 61 -15.38 4.01 4.03
C VAL A 61 -15.81 4.68 2.74
N ALA A 62 -16.54 5.79 2.85
CA ALA A 62 -16.97 6.58 1.70
C ALA A 62 -15.79 7.18 0.92
N GLU A 63 -14.68 7.49 1.59
CA GLU A 63 -13.46 7.98 0.92
C GLU A 63 -12.68 6.86 0.24
N ASN A 64 -12.52 5.71 0.89
CA ASN A 64 -11.78 4.56 0.36
C ASN A 64 -12.47 3.95 -0.87
N VAL A 65 -13.81 3.89 -0.88
CA VAL A 65 -14.56 3.30 -2.01
C VAL A 65 -14.38 4.09 -3.31
N LYS A 66 -14.04 5.38 -3.26
CA LYS A 66 -13.75 6.19 -4.46
C LYS A 66 -12.53 5.69 -5.24
N ALA A 67 -11.64 4.92 -4.60
CA ALA A 67 -10.52 4.28 -5.29
C ALA A 67 -10.94 3.02 -6.07
N ALA A 68 -12.10 2.44 -5.75
CA ALA A 68 -12.57 1.24 -6.43
C ALA A 68 -12.92 1.57 -7.88
N GLY A 69 -12.37 0.78 -8.81
CA GLY A 69 -12.59 0.97 -10.25
C GLY A 69 -11.75 2.07 -10.90
N VAL A 70 -10.95 2.81 -10.13
CA VAL A 70 -9.94 3.70 -10.70
C VAL A 70 -8.87 2.85 -11.38
N LYS A 71 -8.53 3.21 -12.62
CA LYS A 71 -7.42 2.61 -13.35
C LYS A 71 -6.23 3.56 -13.28
N LEU A 72 -5.12 3.07 -12.77
CA LEU A 72 -3.86 3.81 -12.80
C LEU A 72 -3.18 3.57 -14.14
N GLU A 73 -2.81 4.65 -14.83
CA GLU A 73 -2.11 4.56 -16.09
C GLU A 73 -0.75 3.87 -15.92
N PRO A 74 -0.26 3.09 -16.90
CA PRO A 74 1.01 2.37 -16.80
C PRO A 74 2.21 3.28 -16.47
N GLU A 75 2.18 4.51 -16.96
CA GLU A 75 3.20 5.52 -16.71
C GLU A 75 3.22 5.96 -15.25
N LEU A 76 2.04 6.13 -14.64
CA LEU A 76 1.91 6.46 -13.22
C LEU A 76 2.41 5.30 -12.35
N MET A 77 2.06 4.06 -12.71
CA MET A 77 2.56 2.84 -12.04
C MET A 77 4.09 2.79 -12.06
N LYS A 78 4.70 3.09 -13.22
CA LYS A 78 6.16 3.18 -13.34
C LYS A 78 6.76 4.29 -12.46
N LYS A 79 6.15 5.48 -12.44
CA LYS A 79 6.61 6.57 -11.55
C LYS A 79 6.55 6.17 -10.08
N ILE A 80 5.52 5.43 -9.65
CA ILE A 80 5.41 4.89 -8.28
C ILE A 80 6.56 3.93 -8.00
N ASP A 81 6.84 3.00 -8.91
CA ASP A 81 7.97 2.07 -8.81
C ASP A 81 9.31 2.79 -8.76
N ASP A 82 9.50 3.86 -9.54
CA ASP A 82 10.75 4.64 -9.57
C ASP A 82 10.95 5.43 -8.27
N VAL A 83 9.89 6.02 -7.71
CA VAL A 83 9.92 6.75 -6.43
C VAL A 83 10.23 5.81 -5.27
N LEU A 84 9.59 4.63 -5.25
CA LEU A 84 9.83 3.65 -4.21
C LEU A 84 11.17 2.94 -4.43
N GLY A 85 11.56 2.59 -5.64
CA GLY A 85 12.87 1.99 -5.93
C GLY A 85 13.15 0.70 -5.12
N ASP A 86 14.33 0.65 -4.51
CA ASP A 86 14.93 -0.52 -3.86
C ASP A 86 14.46 -0.80 -2.42
N ILE A 87 13.68 0.08 -1.80
CA ILE A 87 13.08 -0.19 -0.47
C ILE A 87 11.95 -1.23 -0.52
N VAL A 88 11.39 -1.47 -1.71
CA VAL A 88 10.33 -2.48 -1.87
C VAL A 88 10.96 -3.85 -1.89
N GLU A 89 10.66 -4.65 -0.86
CA GLU A 89 10.99 -6.06 -0.85
C GLU A 89 10.13 -6.81 -1.89
N ARG A 90 10.80 -7.45 -2.85
CA ARG A 90 10.18 -8.18 -3.97
C ARG A 90 10.45 -9.68 -3.91
N ASP A 91 11.31 -10.13 -2.99
CA ASP A 91 11.59 -11.55 -2.81
C ASP A 91 10.40 -12.26 -2.13
N PRO A 92 9.69 -13.16 -2.83
CA PRO A 92 8.61 -13.92 -2.21
C PRO A 92 9.10 -14.87 -1.10
N GLY A 93 10.39 -15.24 -1.09
CA GLY A 93 11.03 -16.05 -0.06
C GLY A 93 10.93 -15.46 1.34
N LYS A 94 10.86 -14.12 1.48
CA LYS A 94 10.66 -13.42 2.76
C LYS A 94 9.34 -13.76 3.45
N THR A 95 8.32 -14.12 2.67
CA THR A 95 7.04 -14.58 3.25
C THR A 95 7.23 -15.94 3.91
N VAL A 96 8.02 -16.83 3.31
CA VAL A 96 8.31 -18.16 3.87
C VAL A 96 9.13 -18.06 5.15
N GLU A 97 10.10 -17.15 5.20
CA GLU A 97 10.93 -16.92 6.40
C GLU A 97 10.09 -16.51 7.63
N THR A 98 9.01 -15.76 7.41
CA THR A 98 8.18 -15.18 8.49
C THR A 98 6.89 -15.98 8.76
N ALA A 99 6.51 -16.88 7.86
CA ALA A 99 5.32 -17.72 8.03
C ALA A 99 5.52 -18.76 9.15
N PRO A 100 4.46 -19.07 9.94
CA PRO A 100 4.49 -20.19 10.87
C PRO A 100 4.78 -21.50 10.12
N GLN A 101 5.88 -22.17 10.46
CA GLN A 101 6.30 -23.40 9.80
C GLN A 101 5.42 -24.60 10.16
N GLN A 102 4.64 -24.48 11.22
CA GLN A 102 3.66 -25.46 11.67
C GLN A 102 2.36 -24.74 12.00
N ARG A 103 1.23 -25.44 11.79
CA ARG A 103 -0.07 -24.93 12.23
C ARG A 103 -0.05 -24.82 13.75
N VAL A 104 -0.43 -23.65 14.25
CA VAL A 104 -0.68 -23.46 15.69
C VAL A 104 -1.93 -24.27 16.03
N ALA A 105 -1.79 -25.24 16.94
CA ALA A 105 -2.87 -26.09 17.42
C ALA A 105 -3.87 -25.32 18.28
#